data_AF-A0A3S2HUR3-F1
#
_entry.id   AF-A0A3S2HUR3-F1
#
_cell.length_a   1.000
_cell.length_b   1.000
_cell.length_c   1.000
_cell.angle_alpha   90.00
_cell.angle_beta   90.00
_cell.angle_gamma   90.00
#
_symmetry.space_group_name_H-M   'P 1'
#
loop_
_entity.id
_entity.type
_entity.pdbx_description
1 polymer ?
#
loop_
_entity_poly.entity_id
_entity_poly.type
_entity_poly.pdbx_seq_one_letter_code
_entity_poly.pdbx_strand_id
1 'polypeptide(L)' 'MPNMSVNGVTIDDTFAEAFGMRATAIVITAPSRKWARQAAITMTGFATSVIGCGCEAAIDLDLPPSATPDGRPGCRVM' A
#
# COMPACT_ATOMS: atom_id res chain seq x y z
N MET A 1 36.55 -0.26 -4.30
CA MET A 1 35.63 -0.54 -5.43
C MET A 1 35.02 0.80 -5.82
N PRO A 2 34.79 1.10 -7.11
CA PRO A 2 34.07 2.33 -7.46
C PRO A 2 32.67 2.26 -6.86
N ASN A 3 32.24 3.33 -6.17
CA ASN A 3 30.91 3.39 -5.57
C ASN A 3 29.86 3.30 -6.69
N MET A 4 28.82 2.50 -6.47
CA MET A 4 27.68 2.48 -7.37
C MET A 4 27.06 3.87 -7.42
N SER A 5 26.74 4.34 -8.63
CA SER A 5 26.00 5.58 -8.82
C SER A 5 24.84 5.38 -9.79
N VAL A 6 23.68 5.88 -9.42
CA VAL A 6 22.47 5.88 -10.26
C VAL A 6 22.04 7.32 -10.43
N ASN A 7 21.92 7.76 -11.69
CA ASN A 7 21.58 9.15 -12.04
C ASN A 7 22.49 10.21 -11.35
N GLY A 8 23.77 9.88 -11.12
CA GLY A 8 24.73 10.76 -10.46
C GLY A 8 24.62 10.81 -8.93
N VAL A 9 23.75 10.01 -8.32
CA VAL A 9 23.64 9.87 -6.85
C VAL A 9 24.40 8.63 -6.41
N THR A 10 25.24 8.75 -5.38
CA THR A 10 25.98 7.64 -4.79
C THR A 10 25.02 6.69 -4.06
N ILE A 11 25.17 5.39 -4.29
CA ILE A 11 24.47 4.32 -3.57
C ILE A 11 25.45 3.66 -2.61
N ASP A 12 25.11 3.66 -1.32
CA ASP A 12 25.90 2.99 -0.30
C ASP A 12 25.83 1.47 -0.49
N ASP A 13 26.99 0.81 -0.46
CA ASP A 13 27.11 -0.65 -0.53
C ASP A 13 26.74 -1.26 0.83
N THR A 14 25.44 -1.36 1.08
CA THR A 14 24.83 -1.85 2.32
C THR A 14 23.50 -2.55 2.02
N PHE A 15 22.76 -2.96 3.05
CA PHE A 15 21.50 -3.68 2.92
C PHE A 15 20.39 -3.11 3.80
N ALA A 16 19.14 -3.44 3.47
CA ALA A 16 17.97 -3.18 4.29
C ALA A 16 17.58 -4.45 5.06
N GLU A 17 17.47 -4.36 6.38
CA GLU A 17 17.01 -5.47 7.24
C GLU A 17 15.50 -5.41 7.44
N ALA A 18 14.78 -6.42 6.96
CA ALA A 18 13.32 -6.53 7.09
C ALA A 18 12.93 -7.56 8.15
N PHE A 19 11.67 -7.51 8.60
CA PHE A 19 11.13 -8.38 9.65
C PHE A 19 9.96 -9.22 9.13
N GLY A 20 9.75 -10.40 9.73
CA GLY A 20 8.61 -11.24 9.40
C GLY A 20 7.29 -10.57 9.82
N MET A 21 6.32 -10.54 8.91
CA MET A 21 5.00 -9.93 9.12
C MET A 21 3.87 -10.87 8.68
N ARG A 22 2.71 -10.76 9.34
CA ARG A 22 1.46 -11.33 8.84
C ARG A 22 0.67 -10.21 8.18
N ALA A 23 0.36 -10.38 6.90
CA ALA A 23 -0.37 -9.40 6.11
C ALA A 23 -1.59 -10.05 5.46
N THR A 24 -2.59 -9.24 5.14
CA THR A 24 -3.75 -9.62 4.34
C THR A 24 -4.01 -8.53 3.31
N ALA A 25 -4.80 -8.82 2.29
CA ALA A 25 -5.24 -7.83 1.32
C ALA A 25 -6.76 -7.85 1.21
N ILE A 26 -7.36 -6.67 1.16
CA ILE A 26 -8.81 -6.51 1.09
C ILE A 26 -9.15 -5.64 -0.12
N VAL A 27 -10.20 -6.00 -0.83
CA VAL A 27 -10.75 -5.20 -1.93
C VAL A 27 -12.01 -4.48 -1.45
N ILE A 28 -11.98 -3.15 -1.47
CA ILE A 28 -13.11 -2.29 -1.12
C ILE A 28 -13.74 -1.75 -2.40
N THR A 29 -15.00 -2.09 -2.68
CA THR A 29 -15.74 -1.61 -3.85
C THR A 29 -16.84 -0.62 -3.47
N ALA A 30 -17.11 0.35 -4.34
CA ALA A 30 -18.13 1.38 -4.09
C ALA A 30 -18.82 1.83 -5.40
N PRO A 31 -19.95 2.56 -5.34
CA PRO A 31 -20.62 3.07 -6.55
C PRO A 31 -19.76 4.01 -7.40
N SER A 32 -18.73 4.65 -6.81
CA SER A 32 -17.79 5.49 -7.55
C SER A 32 -16.38 5.38 -6.97
N ARG A 33 -15.36 5.70 -7.79
CA ARG A 33 -13.95 5.73 -7.35
C ARG A 33 -13.74 6.65 -6.15
N LYS A 34 -14.45 7.78 -6.09
CA LYS A 34 -14.39 8.73 -4.98
C LYS A 34 -14.78 8.05 -3.66
N TRP A 35 -15.87 7.28 -3.67
CA TRP A 35 -16.35 6.61 -2.46
C TRP A 35 -15.49 5.42 -2.06
N ALA A 36 -14.98 4.65 -3.03
CA ALA A 36 -14.04 3.57 -2.75
C ALA A 36 -12.77 4.12 -2.08
N ARG A 37 -12.21 5.21 -2.62
CA ARG A 37 -11.06 5.90 -2.01
C ARG A 37 -11.36 6.46 -0.63
N GLN A 38 -12.51 7.09 -0.42
CA GLN A 38 -12.84 7.64 0.89
C GLN A 38 -12.88 6.53 1.97
N ALA A 39 -13.48 5.38 1.65
CA ALA A 39 -13.48 4.22 2.54
C ALA A 39 -12.06 3.68 2.78
N ALA A 40 -11.26 3.55 1.72
CA ALA A 40 -9.88 3.09 1.83
C ALA A 40 -9.01 4.02 2.69
N ILE A 41 -9.06 5.33 2.46
CA ILE A 41 -8.31 6.34 3.23
C ILE A 41 -8.69 6.30 4.72
N THR A 42 -10.00 6.20 5.01
CA THR A 42 -10.47 6.13 6.39
C THR A 42 -10.04 4.82 7.06
N MET A 43 -10.09 3.69 6.35
CA MET A 43 -9.66 2.39 6.86
C MET A 43 -8.15 2.36 7.16
N THR A 44 -7.33 2.95 6.29
CA THR A 44 -5.86 2.94 6.43
C THR A 44 -5.33 4.10 7.30
N GLY A 45 -6.22 4.87 7.94
CA GLY A 45 -5.84 5.91 8.89
C GLY A 45 -5.30 5.33 10.19
N PHE A 46 -4.40 6.05 10.87
CA PHE A 46 -3.81 5.63 12.15
C PHE A 46 -3.20 4.21 12.15
N ALA A 47 -2.55 3.84 11.04
CA ALA A 47 -1.94 2.53 10.82
C ALA A 47 -0.53 2.66 10.23
N THR A 48 0.35 3.44 10.89
CA THR A 48 1.68 3.78 10.35
C THR A 48 2.79 2.85 10.80
N SER A 49 2.74 2.35 12.04
CA SER A 49 3.73 1.42 12.57
C SER A 49 3.11 0.55 13.65
N VAL A 50 3.34 -0.76 13.58
CA VAL A 50 2.86 -1.70 14.62
C VAL A 50 3.52 -1.50 15.99
N ILE A 51 4.52 -0.61 16.09
CA ILE A 51 5.11 -0.20 17.37
C ILE A 51 4.13 0.65 18.18
N GLY A 52 3.31 1.49 17.52
CA GLY A 52 2.41 2.44 18.18
C GLY A 52 0.96 2.44 17.67
N CYS A 53 0.69 1.78 16.55
CA CYS A 53 -0.64 1.58 15.96
C CYS A 53 -1.07 0.13 16.08
N GLY A 54 -2.37 -0.15 15.86
CA GLY A 54 -2.89 -1.51 15.87
C GLY A 54 -2.44 -2.39 14.70
N CYS A 55 -2.07 -1.77 13.57
CA CYS A 55 -1.51 -2.42 12.39
C CYS A 55 -0.69 -1.42 11.56
N GLU A 56 -0.07 -1.90 10.49
CA GLU A 56 0.42 -1.10 9.37
C GLU A 56 -0.53 -1.31 8.20
N ALA A 57 -1.00 -0.23 7.58
CA ALA A 57 -1.93 -0.33 6.46
C ALA A 57 -1.80 0.82 5.46
N ALA A 58 -2.03 0.53 4.18
CA ALA A 58 -2.03 1.51 3.10
C ALA A 58 -2.93 1.10 1.93
N ILE A 59 -3.18 2.07 1.05
CA ILE A 59 -3.79 1.79 -0.25
C ILE A 59 -2.68 1.27 -1.18
N ASP A 60 -2.85 0.05 -1.67
CA ASP A 60 -1.94 -0.60 -2.61
C ASP A 60 -2.19 -0.07 -4.03
N LEU A 61 -3.42 -0.19 -4.52
CA LEU A 61 -3.83 0.38 -5.81
C LEU A 61 -5.34 0.61 -5.94
N ASP A 62 -5.73 1.45 -6.91
CA ASP A 62 -7.10 1.48 -7.39
C ASP A 62 -7.38 0.37 -8.39
N LEU A 63 -8.61 -0.15 -8.36
CA LEU A 63 -9.07 -1.18 -9.26
C LEU A 63 -10.16 -0.63 -10.18
N PRO A 64 -10.04 -0.84 -11.51
CA PRO A 64 -11.14 -0.60 -12.42
C PRO A 64 -12.28 -1.61 -12.17
N PRO A 65 -13.53 -1.29 -12.56
CA PRO A 65 -14.67 -2.20 -12.49
C PRO A 65 -14.40 -3.61 -13.07
N SER A 66 -13.60 -3.69 -14.13
CA SER A 66 -13.26 -4.97 -14.78
C SER A 66 -12.34 -5.87 -13.95
N ALA A 67 -11.77 -5.35 -12.86
CA ALA A 67 -10.84 -6.06 -11.99
C ALA A 67 -11.42 -6.33 -10.59
N THR A 68 -12.72 -6.09 -10.39
CA THR A 68 -13.39 -6.31 -9.10
C THR A 68 -14.48 -7.38 -9.23
N PRO A 69 -14.75 -8.17 -8.17
CA PRO A 69 -15.71 -9.28 -8.24
C PRO A 69 -17.16 -8.85 -8.52
N ASP A 70 -17.52 -7.61 -8.18
CA ASP A 70 -18.88 -7.08 -8.29
C ASP A 70 -19.06 -6.08 -9.45
N GLY A 71 -18.03 -5.89 -10.29
CA GLY A 71 -18.09 -4.98 -11.42
C GLY A 71 -18.17 -3.49 -11.06
N ARG A 72 -17.85 -3.10 -9.83
CA ARG A 72 -17.81 -1.69 -9.38
C ARG A 72 -16.37 -1.20 -9.21
N PRO A 73 -16.08 0.10 -9.32
CA PRO A 73 -14.73 0.60 -9.03
C PRO A 73 -14.35 0.30 -7.57
N GLY A 74 -13.08 0.02 -7.33
CA GLY A 74 -12.59 -0.31 -5.98
C GLY A 74 -11.17 0.16 -5.70
N CYS A 75 -10.71 -0.15 -4.49
CA CYS A 75 -9.34 0.01 -4.05
C CYS A 75 -8.91 -1.30 -3.36
N ARG A 76 -7.69 -1.75 -3.63
CA ARG A 76 -7.04 -2.78 -2.83
C ARG A 76 -6.26 -2.10 -1.71
N VAL A 77 -6.47 -2.56 -0.49
CA VAL A 77 -5.73 -2.13 0.70
C VAL A 77 -5.01 -3.32 1.32
N MET A 78 -3.90 -3.04 1.97
CA MET A 78 -3.08 -4.01 2.71
C MET A 78 -2.72 -3.44 4.06
#